data_AF-A0A2N3DHV2-F1
#
_entry.id   AF-A0A2N3DHV2-F1
#
_cell.length_a   1.000
_cell.length_b   1.000
_cell.length_c   1.000
_cell.angle_alpha   90.00
_cell.angle_beta   90.00
_cell.angle_gamma   90.00
#
_symmetry.space_group_name_H-M   'P 1'
#
loop_
_entity.id
_entity.type
_entity.pdbx_description
1 polymer ?
#
loop_
_entity_poly.entity_id
_entity_poly.type
_entity_poly.pdbx_seq_one_letter_code
_entity_poly.pdbx_strand_id
1 'polypeptide(L)'
;MPLDDLAVARMLHVASIIGWIGGVWFVTFVVMPAITQTEPAEHRMAAFHRIEQGFAPQARFWVLLAGASGLWMVWRADMWSRFAEAAFWWMHAMLGLWLVFFVMLFIAEPLFLHQRMARSATPAADFARMVWLHRLLSIAALATTLGAMAGAHGLI
;
A
#
# COMPACT_ATOMS: atom_id res chain seq x y z
N MET A 1 -32.69 14.59 -1.24
CA MET A 1 -31.64 14.51 -2.28
C MET A 1 -31.19 13.07 -2.36
N PRO A 2 -31.17 12.43 -3.54
CA PRO A 2 -30.49 11.15 -3.68
C PRO A 2 -29.02 11.32 -3.26
N LEU A 3 -28.47 10.32 -2.55
CA LEU A 3 -27.06 10.30 -2.16
C LEU A 3 -26.18 10.42 -3.40
N ASP A 4 -25.22 11.33 -3.38
CA ASP A 4 -24.19 11.43 -4.41
C ASP A 4 -23.26 10.22 -4.27
N ASP A 5 -23.48 9.22 -5.11
CA ASP A 5 -22.77 7.94 -5.13
C ASP A 5 -21.26 8.13 -5.37
N LEU A 6 -20.88 9.12 -6.19
CA LEU A 6 -19.49 9.49 -6.44
C LEU A 6 -18.84 10.11 -5.20
N ALA A 7 -19.56 10.98 -4.48
CA ALA A 7 -19.07 11.55 -3.24
C ALA A 7 -18.87 10.48 -2.15
N VAL A 8 -19.80 9.52 -2.03
CA VAL A 8 -19.67 8.39 -1.09
C VAL A 8 -18.48 7.52 -1.46
N ALA A 9 -18.32 7.15 -2.73
CA ALA A 9 -17.19 6.34 -3.17
C ALA A 9 -15.84 7.05 -2.90
N ARG A 10 -15.78 8.37 -3.13
CA ARG A 10 -14.59 9.18 -2.81
C ARG A 10 -14.32 9.22 -1.32
N MET A 11 -15.35 9.37 -0.48
CA MET A 11 -15.20 9.34 0.98
C MET A 11 -14.61 8.01 1.44
N LEU A 12 -15.14 6.89 0.95
CA LEU A 12 -14.61 5.55 1.23
C LEU A 12 -13.17 5.38 0.72
N HIS A 13 -12.89 5.90 -0.47
CA HIS A 13 -11.56 5.87 -1.05
C HIS A 13 -10.56 6.61 -0.16
N VAL A 14 -10.84 7.86 0.22
CA VAL A 14 -9.97 8.66 1.10
C VAL A 14 -9.79 7.99 2.46
N ALA A 15 -10.87 7.49 3.07
CA ALA A 15 -10.78 6.75 4.34
C ALA A 15 -9.87 5.51 4.22
N SER A 16 -9.95 4.79 3.10
CA SER A 16 -9.09 3.63 2.85
C SER A 16 -7.62 4.00 2.67
N ILE A 17 -7.32 5.13 2.02
CA ILE A 17 -5.94 5.64 1.87
C ILE A 17 -5.35 6.00 3.24
N ILE A 18 -6.14 6.59 4.15
CA ILE A 18 -5.69 6.88 5.52
C ILE A 18 -5.30 5.58 6.25
N GLY A 19 -6.18 4.57 6.25
CA GLY A 19 -5.90 3.30 6.92
C GLY A 19 -4.74 2.52 6.30
N TRP A 20 -4.68 2.47 4.96
CA TRP A 20 -3.64 1.75 4.24
C TRP A 20 -2.30 2.47 4.25
N ILE A 21 -2.21 3.68 3.70
CA ILE A 21 -0.94 4.39 3.54
C ILE A 21 -0.42 4.89 4.89
N GLY A 22 -1.30 5.33 5.78
CA GLY A 22 -0.93 5.64 7.16
C GLY A 22 -0.32 4.43 7.89
N GLY A 23 -0.92 3.25 7.72
CA GLY A 23 -0.38 1.99 8.22
C GLY A 23 1.00 1.66 7.64
N VAL A 24 1.19 1.81 6.33
CA VAL A 24 2.50 1.60 5.67
C VAL A 24 3.56 2.54 6.24
N TRP A 25 3.24 3.82 6.44
CA TRP A 25 4.15 4.78 7.05
C TRP A 25 4.50 4.39 8.49
N PHE A 26 3.51 4.03 9.30
CA PHE A 26 3.74 3.57 10.68
C PHE A 26 4.66 2.35 10.73
N VAL A 27 4.40 1.34 9.89
CA VAL A 27 5.26 0.15 9.81
C VAL A 27 6.70 0.51 9.40
N THR A 28 6.84 1.36 8.38
CA THR A 28 8.13 1.71 7.78
C THR A 28 9.00 2.56 8.70
N PHE A 29 8.39 3.55 9.38
CA PHE A 29 9.12 4.58 10.11
C PHE A 29 9.05 4.45 11.63
N VAL A 30 8.19 3.56 12.16
CA VAL A 30 8.09 3.31 13.60
C VAL A 30 8.42 1.85 13.91
N VAL A 31 7.69 0.89 13.34
CA VAL A 31 7.83 -0.53 13.68
C VAL A 31 9.19 -1.09 13.26
N MET A 32 9.58 -0.90 12.01
CA MET A 32 10.84 -1.44 11.49
C MET A 32 12.08 -0.84 12.19
N PRO A 33 12.16 0.48 12.44
CA PRO A 33 13.22 1.05 13.26
C PRO A 33 13.22 0.56 14.70
N ALA A 34 12.05 0.37 15.33
CA ALA A 34 11.97 -0.18 16.67
C ALA A 34 12.56 -1.60 16.72
N ILE A 35 12.14 -2.49 15.81
CA ILE A 35 12.70 -3.85 15.68
C ILE A 35 14.22 -3.81 15.46
N THR A 36 14.70 -2.89 14.62
CA THR A 36 16.14 -2.76 14.35
C THR A 36 16.93 -2.42 15.62
N GLN A 37 16.35 -1.61 16.51
CA GLN A 37 16.98 -1.17 17.76
C GLN A 37 16.86 -2.19 18.89
N THR A 38 15.77 -2.96 18.95
CA THR A 38 15.49 -3.84 20.09
C THR A 38 15.87 -5.31 19.85
N GLU A 39 15.98 -5.75 18.59
CA GLU A 39 16.18 -7.16 18.27
C GLU A 39 17.55 -7.43 17.62
N PRO A 40 18.23 -8.53 18.00
CA PRO A 40 19.39 -9.04 17.27
C PRO A 40 19.05 -9.31 15.80
N ALA A 41 20.02 -9.13 14.90
CA ALA A 41 19.80 -9.15 13.45
C ALA A 41 19.12 -10.43 12.93
N GLU A 42 19.41 -11.57 13.55
CA GLU A 42 18.81 -12.89 13.25
C GLU A 42 17.34 -13.01 13.67
N HIS A 43 16.90 -12.25 14.68
CA HIS A 43 15.53 -12.31 15.21
C HIS A 43 14.58 -11.25 14.63
N ARG A 44 15.11 -10.22 13.95
CA ARG A 44 14.31 -9.09 13.41
C ARG A 44 13.17 -9.52 12.50
N MET A 45 13.42 -10.49 11.61
CA MET A 45 12.39 -10.99 10.69
C MET A 45 11.26 -11.70 11.46
N ALA A 46 11.60 -12.51 12.46
CA ALA A 46 10.61 -13.17 13.30
C ALA A 46 9.80 -12.15 14.12
N ALA A 47 10.46 -11.11 14.64
CA ALA A 47 9.79 -10.02 15.35
C ALA A 47 8.81 -9.25 14.47
N PHE A 48 9.21 -8.94 13.23
CA PHE A 48 8.32 -8.30 12.25
C PHE A 48 7.09 -9.16 11.96
N HIS A 49 7.29 -10.45 11.71
CA HIS A 49 6.20 -11.35 11.37
C HIS A 49 5.14 -11.46 12.48
N ARG A 50 5.54 -11.44 13.76
CA ARG A 50 4.57 -11.40 14.88
C ARG A 50 3.67 -10.18 14.85
N ILE A 51 4.20 -9.02 14.44
CA ILE A 51 3.43 -7.78 14.31
C ILE A 51 2.59 -7.80 13.04
N GLU A 52 3.16 -8.29 11.94
CA GLU A 52 2.52 -8.44 10.65
C GLU A 52 1.24 -9.28 10.74
N GLN A 53 1.23 -10.37 11.52
CA GLN A 53 0.02 -11.21 11.70
C GLN A 53 -1.21 -10.43 12.16
N GLY A 54 -1.04 -9.39 12.99
CA GLY A 54 -2.15 -8.52 13.41
C GLY A 54 -2.47 -7.41 12.40
N PHE A 55 -1.46 -6.94 11.66
CA PHE A 55 -1.58 -5.83 10.72
C PHE A 55 -2.10 -6.25 9.33
N ALA A 56 -1.72 -7.44 8.84
CA ALA A 56 -2.02 -7.90 7.49
C ALA A 56 -3.52 -7.96 7.18
N PRO A 57 -4.41 -8.45 8.07
CA PRO A 57 -5.86 -8.41 7.82
C PRO A 57 -6.38 -6.99 7.62
N GLN A 58 -5.90 -6.02 8.40
CA GLN A 58 -6.29 -4.62 8.28
C GLN A 58 -5.77 -4.02 6.96
N ALA A 59 -4.50 -4.26 6.63
CA ALA A 59 -3.91 -3.79 5.37
C ALA A 59 -4.67 -4.34 4.15
N ARG A 60 -5.02 -5.63 4.16
CA ARG A 60 -5.84 -6.27 3.11
C ARG A 60 -7.20 -5.61 2.97
N PHE A 61 -7.90 -5.36 4.08
CA PHE A 61 -9.19 -4.68 4.06
C PHE A 61 -9.09 -3.30 3.41
N TRP A 62 -8.13 -2.49 3.83
CA TRP A 62 -7.97 -1.13 3.29
C TRP A 62 -7.54 -1.12 1.81
N VAL A 63 -6.66 -2.02 1.38
CA VAL A 63 -6.26 -2.17 -0.03
C VAL A 63 -7.45 -2.58 -0.91
N LEU A 64 -8.29 -3.51 -0.44
CA LEU A 64 -9.49 -3.90 -1.18
C LEU A 64 -10.51 -2.77 -1.24
N LEU A 65 -10.72 -2.05 -0.14
CA LEU A 65 -11.63 -0.91 -0.12
C LEU A 65 -11.14 0.21 -1.05
N ALA A 66 -9.84 0.48 -1.08
CA ALA A 66 -9.22 1.44 -2.01
C ALA A 66 -9.43 1.03 -3.46
N GLY A 67 -9.16 -0.24 -3.79
CA GLY A 67 -9.35 -0.78 -5.14
C GLY A 67 -10.81 -0.75 -5.58
N ALA A 68 -11.72 -1.25 -4.74
CA ALA A 68 -13.15 -1.29 -5.03
C ALA A 68 -13.73 0.12 -5.25
N SER A 69 -13.46 1.06 -4.34
CA SER A 69 -13.93 2.44 -4.47
C SER A 69 -13.30 3.17 -5.65
N GLY A 70 -11.99 3.00 -5.88
CA GLY A 70 -11.26 3.64 -6.97
C GLY A 70 -11.70 3.15 -8.36
N LEU A 71 -11.76 1.84 -8.56
CA LEU A 71 -12.21 1.22 -9.81
C LEU A 71 -13.68 1.54 -10.09
N TRP A 72 -14.52 1.56 -9.05
CA TRP A 72 -15.91 1.96 -9.18
C TRP A 72 -16.04 3.42 -9.63
N MET A 73 -15.25 4.36 -9.06
CA MET A 73 -15.26 5.76 -9.51
C MET A 73 -14.82 5.90 -10.97
N VAL A 74 -13.78 5.17 -11.38
CA VAL A 74 -13.30 5.17 -12.77
C VAL A 74 -14.39 4.69 -13.73
N TRP A 75 -15.07 3.60 -13.40
CA TRP A 75 -16.18 3.08 -14.19
C TRP A 75 -17.38 4.02 -14.20
N ARG A 76 -17.79 4.52 -13.03
CA ARG A 76 -18.99 5.35 -12.85
C ARG A 76 -18.90 6.70 -13.56
N ALA A 77 -17.70 7.27 -13.63
CA ALA A 77 -17.43 8.56 -14.25
C ALA A 77 -16.82 8.44 -15.67
N ASP A 78 -16.83 7.24 -16.24
CA ASP A 78 -16.30 6.94 -17.59
C ASP A 78 -14.87 7.46 -17.82
N MET A 79 -13.98 7.21 -16.85
CA MET A 79 -12.61 7.75 -16.85
C MET A 79 -11.59 6.80 -17.49
N TRP A 80 -12.02 5.70 -18.12
CA TRP A 80 -11.11 4.70 -18.68
C TRP A 80 -10.20 5.26 -19.78
N SER A 81 -10.72 6.17 -20.62
CA SER A 81 -9.95 6.82 -21.69
C SER A 81 -8.71 7.56 -21.17
N ARG A 82 -8.78 8.10 -19.95
CA ARG A 82 -7.65 8.82 -19.32
C ARG A 82 -6.42 7.95 -19.11
N PHE A 83 -6.58 6.62 -19.03
CA PHE A 83 -5.43 5.71 -18.93
C PHE A 83 -4.62 5.60 -20.23
N ALA A 84 -5.11 6.12 -21.35
CA ALA A 84 -4.37 6.19 -22.61
C ALA A 84 -3.53 7.48 -22.76
N GLU A 85 -3.70 8.45 -21.85
CA GLU A 85 -3.09 9.76 -21.94
C GLU A 85 -2.04 9.98 -20.84
N ALA A 86 -0.81 10.30 -21.23
CA ALA A 86 0.30 10.49 -20.29
C ALA A 86 0.10 11.67 -19.31
N ALA A 87 -0.77 12.63 -19.64
CA ALA A 87 -1.14 13.73 -18.76
C ALA A 87 -1.75 13.23 -17.44
N PHE A 88 -2.43 12.07 -17.46
CA PHE A 88 -3.01 11.45 -16.27
C PHE A 88 -2.08 10.42 -15.63
N TRP A 89 -0.75 10.65 -15.67
CA TRP A 89 0.26 9.76 -15.06
C TRP A 89 -0.05 9.41 -13.60
N TRP A 90 -0.67 10.32 -12.86
CA TRP A 90 -1.08 10.11 -11.46
C TRP A 90 -2.15 9.02 -11.33
N MET A 91 -3.03 8.84 -12.32
CA MET A 91 -3.96 7.69 -12.37
C MET A 91 -3.21 6.38 -12.57
N HIS A 92 -2.17 6.38 -13.40
CA HIS A 92 -1.32 5.21 -13.62
C HIS A 92 -0.52 4.87 -12.36
N ALA A 93 0.00 5.89 -11.67
CA ALA A 93 0.71 5.74 -10.40
C ALA A 93 -0.21 5.16 -9.32
N MET A 94 -1.45 5.64 -9.19
CA MET A 94 -2.44 5.07 -8.26
C MET A 94 -2.71 3.60 -8.54
N LEU A 95 -3.01 3.24 -9.79
CA LEU A 95 -3.32 1.86 -10.17
C LEU A 95 -2.09 0.95 -10.01
N GLY A 96 -0.91 1.42 -10.43
CA GLY A 96 0.34 0.66 -10.32
C GLY A 96 0.75 0.42 -8.87
N LEU A 97 0.68 1.44 -8.01
CA LEU A 97 0.95 1.31 -6.58
C LEU A 97 -0.04 0.34 -5.93
N TRP A 98 -1.33 0.51 -6.21
CA TRP A 98 -2.37 -0.41 -5.72
C TRP A 98 -2.10 -1.86 -6.16
N LEU A 99 -1.73 -2.08 -7.42
CA LEU A 99 -1.43 -3.41 -7.94
C LEU A 99 -0.22 -4.04 -7.23
N VAL A 100 0.84 -3.27 -6.98
CA VAL A 100 2.02 -3.76 -6.24
C VAL A 100 1.63 -4.22 -4.84
N PHE A 101 0.86 -3.44 -4.10
CA PHE A 101 0.42 -3.82 -2.76
C PHE A 101 -0.59 -4.98 -2.78
N PHE A 102 -1.49 -5.02 -3.75
CA PHE A 102 -2.41 -6.13 -3.94
C PHE A 102 -1.64 -7.44 -4.17
N VAL A 103 -0.68 -7.45 -5.09
CA VAL A 103 0.19 -8.60 -5.33
C VAL A 103 0.97 -8.96 -4.07
N MET A 104 1.51 -7.98 -3.35
CA MET A 104 2.28 -8.24 -2.14
C MET A 104 1.44 -8.93 -1.04
N LEU A 105 0.22 -8.45 -0.77
CA LEU A 105 -0.61 -8.95 0.33
C LEU A 105 -1.45 -10.19 -0.02
N PHE A 106 -1.85 -10.35 -1.28
CA PHE A 106 -2.76 -11.42 -1.68
C PHE A 106 -2.08 -12.54 -2.47
N ILE A 107 -0.87 -12.31 -2.98
CA ILE A 107 -0.11 -13.33 -3.74
C ILE A 107 1.20 -13.65 -3.02
N ALA A 108 2.04 -12.65 -2.75
CA ALA A 108 3.36 -12.89 -2.17
C ALA A 108 3.28 -13.34 -0.70
N GLU A 109 2.42 -12.71 0.11
CA GLU A 109 2.26 -13.05 1.52
C GLU A 109 1.83 -14.52 1.76
N PRO A 110 0.74 -15.04 1.14
CA PRO A 110 0.34 -16.43 1.33
C PRO A 110 1.33 -17.45 0.77
N LEU A 111 2.12 -17.09 -0.25
CA LEU A 111 3.02 -18.03 -0.93
C LEU A 111 4.45 -18.07 -0.36
N PHE A 112 4.96 -16.98 0.23
CA PHE A 112 6.39 -16.87 0.54
C PHE A 112 6.74 -16.70 2.02
N LEU A 113 5.89 -16.09 2.85
CA LEU A 113 6.28 -15.70 4.21
C LEU A 113 6.36 -16.87 5.19
N HIS A 114 5.53 -17.91 5.05
CA HIS A 114 5.51 -19.03 5.99
C HIS A 114 6.65 -20.05 5.76
N GLN A 115 7.09 -20.28 4.51
CA GLN A 115 8.08 -21.32 4.21
C GLN A 115 9.52 -20.81 4.08
N ARG A 116 9.71 -19.56 3.64
CA ARG A 116 11.04 -19.01 3.36
C ARG A 116 11.76 -18.49 4.60
N MET A 117 11.02 -18.01 5.61
CA MET A 117 11.59 -17.56 6.89
C MET A 117 12.15 -18.70 7.74
N ALA A 118 11.54 -19.89 7.72
CA ALA A 118 12.05 -21.05 8.44
C ALA A 118 13.36 -21.62 7.84
N ARG A 119 13.73 -21.21 6.63
CA ARG A 119 14.86 -21.75 5.86
C ARG A 119 15.82 -20.70 5.31
N SER A 120 15.63 -19.41 5.63
CA SER A 120 16.52 -18.37 5.08
C SER A 120 17.91 -18.49 5.69
N ALA A 121 18.92 -18.63 4.83
CA ALA A 121 20.32 -18.62 5.23
C ALA A 121 20.81 -17.21 5.60
N THR A 122 20.05 -16.15 5.29
CA THR A 122 20.46 -14.74 5.47
C THR A 122 19.32 -13.84 5.98
N PRO A 123 18.74 -14.13 7.17
CA PRO A 123 17.56 -13.42 7.68
C PRO A 123 17.77 -11.90 7.86
N ALA A 124 18.99 -11.49 8.24
CA ALA A 124 19.33 -10.07 8.39
C ALA A 124 19.29 -9.30 7.05
N ALA A 125 19.80 -9.92 5.97
CA ALA A 125 19.79 -9.30 4.65
C ALA A 125 18.36 -9.21 4.07
N ASP A 126 17.55 -10.24 4.31
CA ASP A 126 16.14 -10.23 3.91
C ASP A 126 15.36 -9.13 4.63
N PHE A 127 15.59 -8.94 5.93
CA PHE A 127 14.97 -7.86 6.70
C PHE A 127 15.40 -6.49 6.16
N ALA A 128 16.70 -6.28 5.88
CA ALA A 128 17.19 -5.03 5.31
C ALA A 128 16.55 -4.72 3.94
N ARG A 129 16.39 -5.74 3.07
CA ARG A 129 15.71 -5.59 1.78
C ARG A 129 14.23 -5.21 1.95
N MET A 130 13.55 -5.85 2.91
CA MET A 130 12.16 -5.54 3.24
C MET A 130 11.99 -4.09 3.73
N VAL A 131 12.88 -3.63 4.61
CA VAL A 131 12.91 -2.22 5.07
C VAL A 131 13.10 -1.26 3.90
N TRP A 132 14.04 -1.56 3.00
CA TRP A 132 14.32 -0.71 1.85
C TRP A 132 13.11 -0.63 0.90
N LEU A 133 12.49 -1.77 0.59
CA LEU A 133 11.26 -1.82 -0.22
C LEU A 133 10.13 -1.01 0.41
N HIS A 134 9.91 -1.13 1.71
CA HIS A 134 8.88 -0.36 2.42
C HIS A 134 9.13 1.15 2.38
N ARG A 135 10.39 1.59 2.49
CA ARG A 135 10.77 3.01 2.34
C ARG A 135 10.49 3.50 0.92
N LEU A 136 10.90 2.75 -0.09
CA LEU A 136 10.66 3.10 -1.49
C LEU A 136 9.14 3.21 -1.76
N LEU A 137 8.36 2.22 -1.33
CA LEU A 137 6.91 2.22 -1.49
C LEU A 137 6.23 3.34 -0.69
N SER A 138 6.74 3.72 0.48
CA SER A 138 6.22 4.85 1.25
C SER A 138 6.42 6.18 0.52
N ILE A 139 7.59 6.38 -0.10
CA ILE A 139 7.89 7.57 -0.91
C ILE A 139 7.02 7.59 -2.17
N ALA A 140 6.92 6.45 -2.86
CA ALA A 140 6.05 6.31 -4.03
C ALA A 140 4.57 6.59 -3.69
N ALA A 141 4.11 6.10 -2.54
CA ALA A 141 2.76 6.35 -2.04
C ALA A 141 2.52 7.84 -1.76
N LEU A 142 3.47 8.52 -1.13
CA LEU A 142 3.39 9.95 -0.88
C LEU A 142 3.32 10.74 -2.19
N ALA A 143 4.25 10.48 -3.13
CA ALA A 143 4.27 11.13 -4.43
C ALA A 143 2.97 10.89 -5.22
N THR A 144 2.46 9.65 -5.19
CA THR A 144 1.19 9.27 -5.84
C THR A 144 0.02 9.99 -5.22
N THR A 145 -0.03 10.12 -3.89
CA THR A 145 -1.11 10.80 -3.16
C THR A 145 -1.12 12.29 -3.49
N LEU A 146 0.06 12.93 -3.46
CA LEU A 146 0.21 14.35 -3.83
C LEU A 146 -0.16 14.59 -5.30
N GLY A 147 0.33 13.72 -6.21
CA GLY A 147 0.00 13.80 -7.64
C GLY A 147 -1.49 13.61 -7.91
N ALA A 148 -2.13 12.64 -7.25
CA ALA A 148 -3.57 12.43 -7.38
C ALA A 148 -4.37 13.64 -6.88
N MET A 149 -3.96 14.25 -5.76
CA MET A 149 -4.63 15.45 -5.24
C MET A 149 -4.45 16.65 -6.16
N ALA A 150 -3.24 16.87 -6.66
CA ALA A 150 -2.93 17.93 -7.59
C ALA A 150 -3.71 17.76 -8.92
N GLY A 151 -3.71 16.56 -9.48
CA GLY A 151 -4.45 16.24 -10.70
C GLY A 151 -5.97 16.34 -10.53
N ALA A 152 -6.51 15.93 -9.39
CA ALA A 152 -7.94 16.08 -9.08
C ALA A 152 -8.39 17.56 -8.97
N HIS A 153 -7.46 18.47 -8.69
CA HIS A 153 -7.70 19.91 -8.67
C HIS A 153 -7.22 20.66 -9.92
N GLY A 154 -6.73 19.95 -10.94
CA GLY A 154 -6.28 20.56 -12.20
C GLY A 154 -4.97 21.34 -12.11
N LEU A 155 -4.14 21.06 -11.10
CA LEU A 155 -2.83 21.70 -10.94
C LEU A 155 -1.75 21.10 -11.86
N ILE A 156 -1.94 19.85 -12.28
CA ILE A 156 -1.04 19.06 -13.15
C ILE A 156 -1.83 18.14 -14.07
#